data_AF-A0A8H6TW01-F1
#
_entry.id   AF-A0A8H6TW01-F1
#
_cell.length_a   1.000
_cell.length_b   1.000
_cell.length_c   1.000
_cell.angle_alpha   90.00
_cell.angle_beta   90.00
_cell.angle_gamma   90.00
#
_symmetry.space_group_name_H-M   'P 1'
#
loop_
_entity.id
_entity.type
_entity.pdbx_description
1 polymer ?
#
loop_
_entity_poly.entity_id
_entity_poly.type
_entity_poly.pdbx_seq_one_letter_code
_entity_poly.pdbx_strand_id
1 'polypeptide(L)'
;MTSHLRIHFPGSDTPFIAGRWKIPDHTIGPFHLLPAETTDIYIRQLFRNSRINDGMRLKVAVEYARIWGAEDEPEIIYARAETADGAHRFCLRFIFNADLATNDKLLETYDMYQRLIADAKFHTRHLMNVAGTLVPRHFGMWFMETADWAGTVLFSLTQWCGVPFSRLLGTPYDTLENRLLIGRTFEMLHDHGILYDSHLLTQLMRHVLIDIHDPAVAPDTHKLLMGMAPCYIVSFPTAAAQHVCQRKTPILPLGSYVPRADYGCRELENVLFSLDFFEPRNDIDIETPTEDVLKWHRAYMQHNGAAVPCNGHALIALRAKLFPKHRPLYGHTFAVTFSGDPEYPLVQLVRKALPTSAASSGASKYAESISVRTSSAGSDSSEEL
;
A
#
# COMPACT_ATOMS: atom_id res chain seq x y z
N MET A 1 17.69 -12.88 -18.66
CA MET A 1 16.51 -12.32 -17.97
C MET A 1 15.91 -11.27 -18.87
N THR A 2 14.60 -11.32 -19.11
CA THR A 2 13.90 -10.54 -20.14
C THR A 2 14.22 -9.05 -20.01
N SER A 3 15.05 -8.56 -20.92
CA SER A 3 15.48 -7.16 -20.98
C SER A 3 14.40 -6.24 -21.57
N HIS A 4 13.33 -6.83 -22.12
CA HIS A 4 12.31 -6.16 -22.89
C HIS A 4 10.93 -6.73 -22.56
N LEU A 5 9.91 -5.88 -22.63
CA LEU A 5 8.49 -6.19 -22.41
C LEU A 5 7.69 -5.69 -23.62
N ARG A 6 6.79 -6.52 -24.18
CA ARG A 6 5.91 -6.13 -25.28
C ARG A 6 4.59 -5.58 -24.73
N ILE A 7 4.27 -4.33 -25.08
CA ILE A 7 3.07 -3.63 -24.63
C ILE A 7 2.08 -3.54 -25.78
N HIS A 8 0.93 -4.19 -25.63
CA HIS A 8 -0.16 -4.17 -26.61
C HIS A 8 -1.19 -3.13 -26.19
N PHE A 9 -1.36 -2.08 -27.00
CA PHE A 9 -2.42 -1.08 -26.82
C PHE A 9 -3.67 -1.46 -27.62
N PRO A 10 -4.88 -1.16 -27.13
CA PRO A 10 -6.10 -1.31 -27.92
C PRO A 10 -5.98 -0.57 -29.25
N GLY A 11 -6.33 -1.23 -30.35
CA GLY A 11 -6.32 -0.62 -31.68
C GLY A 11 -4.95 -0.48 -32.35
N SER A 12 -3.86 -0.91 -31.70
CA SER A 12 -2.55 -1.04 -32.37
C SER A 12 -2.36 -2.46 -32.90
N ASP A 13 -2.00 -2.59 -34.18
CA ASP A 13 -1.69 -3.88 -34.80
C ASP A 13 -0.34 -4.46 -34.37
N THR A 14 0.54 -3.61 -33.82
CA THR A 14 1.88 -3.99 -33.38
C THR A 14 2.14 -3.60 -31.92
N PRO A 15 2.82 -4.45 -31.13
CA PRO A 15 3.19 -4.09 -29.77
C PRO A 15 4.38 -3.13 -29.75
N PHE A 16 4.40 -2.24 -28.76
CA PHE A 16 5.59 -1.46 -28.44
C PHE A 16 6.56 -2.28 -27.60
N ILE A 17 7.86 -2.09 -27.83
CA ILE A 17 8.90 -2.78 -27.08
C ILE A 17 9.41 -1.83 -25.98
N ALA A 18 9.14 -2.16 -24.73
CA ALA A 18 9.60 -1.42 -23.57
C ALA A 18 10.89 -2.01 -23.01
N GLY A 19 11.90 -1.17 -22.82
CA GLY A 19 13.15 -1.49 -22.14
C GLY A 19 13.10 -1.08 -20.67
N ARG A 20 13.90 -1.76 -19.85
CA ARG A 20 14.12 -1.36 -18.45
C ARG A 20 14.77 0.02 -18.41
N TRP A 21 14.16 0.98 -17.73
CA TRP A 21 14.77 2.29 -17.55
C TRP A 21 15.65 2.32 -16.30
N LYS A 22 16.84 2.90 -16.43
CA LYS A 22 17.75 3.11 -15.29
C LYS A 22 17.42 4.45 -14.66
N ILE A 23 16.91 4.41 -13.43
CA ILE A 23 16.62 5.61 -12.66
C ILE A 23 17.92 6.41 -12.43
N PRO A 24 17.95 7.73 -12.69
CA PRO A 24 19.09 8.58 -12.41
C PRO A 24 19.56 8.48 -10.96
N ASP A 25 20.89 8.42 -10.79
CA ASP A 25 21.58 8.28 -9.51
C ASP A 25 21.12 7.07 -8.68
N HIS A 26 20.61 6.05 -9.35
CA HIS A 26 20.24 4.79 -8.75
C HIS A 26 20.89 3.66 -9.55
N THR A 27 21.44 2.67 -8.86
CA THR A 27 21.64 1.36 -9.48
C THR A 27 20.28 0.83 -9.94
N ILE A 28 20.22 -0.10 -10.89
CA ILE A 28 18.97 -0.82 -11.17
C ILE A 28 18.60 -1.49 -9.84
N GLY A 29 17.75 -0.82 -9.05
CA GLY A 29 17.47 -1.21 -7.67
C GLY A 29 16.84 -2.59 -7.67
N PRO A 30 16.86 -3.32 -6.55
CA PRO A 30 16.16 -4.58 -6.46
C PRO A 30 14.66 -4.29 -6.55
N PHE A 31 14.14 -4.31 -7.75
CA PHE A 31 12.72 -4.39 -8.01
C PHE A 31 12.30 -5.85 -8.01
N HIS A 32 11.01 -6.09 -7.92
CA HIS A 32 10.48 -7.43 -8.10
C HIS A 32 10.73 -7.89 -9.54
N LEU A 33 11.14 -9.13 -9.69
CA LEU A 33 11.16 -9.78 -10.99
C LEU A 33 9.73 -9.87 -11.53
N LEU A 34 9.59 -9.68 -12.84
CA LEU A 34 8.37 -10.06 -13.51
C LEU A 34 8.16 -11.58 -13.35
N PRO A 35 6.92 -12.07 -13.30
CA PRO A 35 6.65 -13.49 -13.42
C PRO A 35 7.34 -14.06 -14.67
N ALA A 36 7.88 -15.28 -14.59
CA ALA A 36 8.82 -15.83 -15.58
C ALA A 36 8.30 -15.84 -17.03
N GLU A 37 6.98 -15.90 -17.21
CA GLU A 37 6.29 -15.97 -18.50
C GLU A 37 5.78 -14.61 -18.99
N THR A 38 5.99 -13.53 -18.24
CA THR A 38 5.53 -12.19 -18.63
C THR A 38 6.46 -11.59 -19.67
N THR A 39 6.18 -11.86 -20.94
CA THR A 39 6.80 -11.19 -22.10
C THR A 39 5.87 -10.17 -22.76
N ASP A 40 4.57 -10.35 -22.57
CA ASP A 40 3.51 -9.57 -23.22
C ASP A 40 2.50 -9.11 -22.18
N ILE A 41 2.18 -7.82 -22.21
CA ILE A 41 1.09 -7.25 -21.43
C ILE A 41 0.15 -6.47 -22.33
N TYR A 42 -1.15 -6.66 -22.09
CA TYR A 42 -2.24 -6.10 -22.87
C TYR A 42 -2.93 -5.03 -22.06
N ILE A 43 -2.88 -3.80 -22.54
CA ILE A 43 -3.57 -2.67 -21.94
C ILE A 43 -5.07 -2.89 -22.12
N ARG A 44 -5.79 -3.09 -21.01
CA ARG A 44 -7.24 -3.31 -21.02
C ARG A 44 -8.01 -2.01 -20.90
N GLN A 45 -7.50 -1.10 -20.08
CA GLN A 45 -8.16 0.17 -19.78
C GLN A 45 -7.11 1.25 -19.52
N LEU A 46 -7.35 2.45 -20.05
CA LEU A 46 -6.61 3.66 -19.77
C LEU A 46 -7.52 4.63 -19.01
N PHE A 47 -6.96 5.32 -18.01
CA PHE A 47 -7.70 6.29 -17.24
C PHE A 47 -6.79 7.40 -16.72
N ARG A 48 -7.36 8.60 -16.58
CA ARG A 48 -6.72 9.76 -15.93
C ARG A 48 -7.47 10.14 -14.67
N ASN A 49 -6.78 10.75 -13.71
CA ASN A 49 -7.46 11.33 -12.56
C ASN A 49 -8.27 12.56 -13.02
N SER A 50 -9.48 12.71 -12.48
CA SER A 50 -10.30 13.91 -12.64
C SER A 50 -9.59 15.10 -12.00
N ARG A 51 -9.71 16.27 -12.64
CA ARG A 51 -9.20 17.55 -12.11
C ARG A 51 -10.05 18.07 -10.97
N ILE A 52 -11.32 17.68 -10.95
CA ILE A 52 -12.18 17.90 -9.81
C ILE A 52 -11.64 16.99 -8.71
N ASN A 53 -11.45 17.51 -7.51
CA ASN A 53 -10.98 16.76 -6.34
C ASN A 53 -12.00 15.71 -5.85
N ASP A 54 -12.65 15.01 -6.76
CA ASP A 54 -13.63 13.95 -6.55
C ASP A 54 -12.99 12.54 -6.51
N GLY A 55 -11.70 12.42 -6.85
CA GLY A 55 -11.02 11.11 -6.92
C GLY A 55 -11.55 10.22 -8.06
N MET A 56 -12.27 10.80 -9.01
CA MET A 56 -12.76 10.10 -10.18
C MET A 56 -11.59 9.78 -11.12
N ARG A 57 -11.67 8.61 -11.74
CA ARG A 57 -10.78 8.13 -12.79
C ARG A 57 -11.62 8.11 -14.05
N LEU A 58 -11.29 9.00 -14.99
CA LEU A 58 -11.98 9.14 -16.27
C LEU A 58 -11.33 8.20 -17.26
N LYS A 59 -12.13 7.33 -17.89
CA LYS A 59 -11.63 6.50 -19.00
C LYS A 59 -11.22 7.41 -20.13
N VAL A 60 -10.07 7.14 -20.73
CA VAL A 60 -9.54 7.90 -21.87
C VAL A 60 -9.32 6.96 -23.05
N ALA A 61 -9.54 7.48 -24.26
CA ALA A 61 -9.29 6.74 -25.49
C ALA A 61 -7.83 6.88 -25.91
N VAL A 62 -7.26 5.77 -26.41
CA VAL A 62 -5.87 5.65 -26.84
C VAL A 62 -5.50 6.57 -28.00
N GLU A 63 -6.49 6.99 -28.79
CA GLU A 63 -6.35 7.89 -29.94
C GLU A 63 -5.83 9.29 -29.54
N TYR A 64 -6.04 9.70 -28.28
CA TYR A 64 -5.55 10.99 -27.77
C TYR A 64 -4.14 10.91 -27.15
N ALA A 65 -3.45 9.77 -27.21
CA ALA A 65 -2.15 9.62 -26.56
C ALA A 65 -1.08 10.59 -27.04
N ARG A 66 -1.17 11.04 -28.31
CA ARG A 66 -0.21 11.96 -28.92
C ARG A 66 -0.16 13.34 -28.25
N ILE A 67 -1.31 13.81 -27.78
CA ILE A 67 -1.43 15.14 -27.17
C ILE A 67 -1.11 15.12 -25.67
N TRP A 68 -1.11 13.93 -25.04
CA TRP A 68 -0.79 13.80 -23.61
C TRP A 68 0.69 14.12 -23.37
N GLY A 69 0.96 15.07 -22.46
CA GLY A 69 2.31 15.55 -22.16
C GLY A 69 2.93 16.48 -23.21
N ALA A 70 2.21 16.78 -24.30
CA ALA A 70 2.57 17.83 -25.27
C ALA A 70 1.83 19.16 -24.99
N GLU A 71 0.70 19.09 -24.30
CA GLU A 71 -0.03 20.25 -23.77
C GLU A 71 0.53 20.63 -22.39
N ASP A 72 0.39 21.90 -21.98
CA ASP A 72 0.90 22.47 -20.71
C ASP A 72 0.31 21.82 -19.44
N GLU A 73 -0.57 20.82 -19.58
CA GLU A 73 -1.29 20.21 -18.48
C GLU A 73 -0.66 18.86 -18.09
N PRO A 74 -0.13 18.75 -16.86
CA PRO A 74 0.51 17.52 -16.39
C PRO A 74 -0.52 16.41 -16.14
N GLU A 75 -0.46 15.33 -16.92
CA GLU A 75 -1.36 14.19 -16.72
C GLU A 75 -0.57 12.88 -16.57
N ILE A 76 -0.59 12.30 -15.35
CA ILE A 76 -0.28 10.87 -15.18
C ILE A 76 -1.50 10.10 -15.70
N ILE A 77 -1.26 9.36 -16.77
CA ILE A 77 -2.22 8.40 -17.30
C ILE A 77 -1.92 7.04 -16.69
N TYR A 78 -2.95 6.42 -16.17
CA TYR A 78 -2.87 5.10 -15.59
C TYR A 78 -3.42 4.08 -16.57
N ALA A 79 -2.87 2.87 -16.57
CA ALA A 79 -3.49 1.74 -17.23
C ALA A 79 -3.62 0.53 -16.32
N ARG A 80 -4.69 -0.22 -16.55
CA ARG A 80 -4.80 -1.62 -16.16
C ARG A 80 -4.31 -2.46 -17.32
N ALA A 81 -3.31 -3.30 -17.08
CA ALA A 81 -2.80 -4.25 -18.05
C ALA A 81 -2.82 -5.68 -17.50
N GLU A 82 -2.85 -6.65 -18.39
CA GLU A 82 -2.90 -8.06 -18.02
C GLU A 82 -2.06 -8.91 -18.96
N THR A 83 -1.58 -10.06 -18.52
CA THR A 83 -1.06 -11.11 -19.42
C THR A 83 -2.18 -11.66 -20.32
N ALA A 84 -1.81 -12.37 -21.39
CA ALA A 84 -2.79 -12.93 -22.33
C ALA A 84 -3.81 -13.86 -21.65
N ASP A 85 -3.36 -14.64 -20.67
CA ASP A 85 -4.15 -15.56 -19.85
C ASP A 85 -4.90 -14.88 -18.70
N GLY A 86 -4.68 -13.58 -18.48
CA GLY A 86 -5.24 -12.82 -17.35
C GLY A 86 -4.68 -13.20 -15.97
N ALA A 87 -3.69 -14.10 -15.89
CA ALA A 87 -3.15 -14.57 -14.62
C ALA A 87 -2.45 -13.48 -13.82
N HIS A 88 -1.82 -12.52 -14.51
CA HIS A 88 -1.13 -11.40 -13.89
C HIS A 88 -1.78 -10.08 -14.30
N ARG A 89 -2.06 -9.25 -13.29
CA ARG A 89 -2.68 -7.93 -13.44
C ARG A 89 -1.68 -6.86 -13.01
N PHE A 90 -1.51 -5.85 -13.84
CA PHE A 90 -0.55 -4.77 -13.66
C PHE A 90 -1.23 -3.41 -13.67
N CYS A 91 -0.62 -2.47 -12.96
CA CYS A 91 -0.88 -1.04 -13.08
C CYS A 91 0.32 -0.38 -13.74
N LEU A 92 0.08 0.42 -14.77
CA LEU A 92 1.08 1.28 -15.39
C LEU A 92 0.74 2.72 -15.08
N ARG A 93 1.75 3.52 -14.75
CA ARG A 93 1.64 4.98 -14.59
C ARG A 93 2.54 5.63 -15.63
N PHE A 94 1.94 6.13 -16.69
CA PHE A 94 2.60 6.68 -17.85
C PHE A 94 2.88 8.18 -17.70
N ILE A 95 4.01 8.56 -18.28
CA ILE A 95 4.38 9.91 -18.69
C ILE A 95 4.64 9.80 -20.20
N PHE A 96 3.73 10.36 -20.98
CA PHE A 96 3.84 10.45 -22.43
C PHE A 96 4.69 11.66 -22.82
N ASN A 97 5.31 11.62 -24.01
CA ASN A 97 6.26 12.64 -24.46
C ASN A 97 7.30 13.00 -23.38
N ALA A 98 7.90 11.99 -22.76
CA ALA A 98 8.77 12.13 -21.60
C ALA A 98 9.93 13.11 -21.82
N ASP A 99 10.45 13.20 -23.05
CA ASP A 99 11.48 14.18 -23.39
C ASP A 99 11.00 15.63 -23.21
N LEU A 100 9.75 15.94 -23.60
CA LEU A 100 9.14 17.25 -23.37
C LEU A 100 8.78 17.44 -21.90
N ALA A 101 8.13 16.43 -21.30
CA ALA A 101 7.66 16.48 -19.92
C ALA A 101 8.79 16.62 -18.89
N THR A 102 10.04 16.32 -19.27
CA THR A 102 11.21 16.40 -18.39
C THR A 102 12.21 17.50 -18.74
N ASN A 103 11.98 18.24 -19.83
CA ASN A 103 12.92 19.26 -20.32
C ASN A 103 12.93 20.53 -19.47
N ASP A 104 11.77 20.96 -18.99
CA ASP A 104 11.63 22.16 -18.16
C ASP A 104 11.27 21.80 -16.72
N LYS A 105 12.19 22.13 -15.80
CA LYS A 105 12.06 21.84 -14.37
C LYS A 105 11.01 22.69 -13.66
N LEU A 106 10.51 23.74 -14.30
CA LEU A 106 9.50 24.63 -13.75
C LEU A 106 8.07 24.17 -14.05
N LEU A 107 7.90 23.17 -14.93
CA LEU A 107 6.59 22.64 -15.29
C LEU A 107 6.11 21.61 -14.27
N GLU A 108 4.80 21.59 -14.03
CA GLU A 108 4.17 20.59 -13.16
C GLU A 108 4.35 19.14 -13.67
N THR A 109 4.59 18.96 -14.97
CA THR A 109 4.93 17.67 -15.59
C THR A 109 6.25 17.11 -15.04
N TYR A 110 7.23 17.98 -14.80
CA TYR A 110 8.49 17.62 -14.18
C TYR A 110 8.30 17.16 -12.73
N ASP A 111 7.43 17.83 -11.97
CA ASP A 111 7.10 17.42 -10.60
C ASP A 111 6.46 16.02 -10.56
N MET A 112 5.58 15.71 -11.51
CA MET A 112 5.00 14.37 -11.64
C MET A 112 6.06 13.31 -11.95
N TYR A 113 7.00 13.62 -12.85
CA TYR A 113 8.15 12.78 -13.13
C TYR A 113 9.02 12.54 -11.88
N GLN A 114 9.33 13.59 -11.13
CA GLN A 114 10.09 13.47 -9.88
C GLN A 114 9.36 12.62 -8.84
N ARG A 115 8.04 12.79 -8.69
CA ARG A 115 7.22 11.96 -7.80
C ARG A 115 7.25 10.49 -8.21
N LEU A 116 7.17 10.19 -9.52
CA LEU A 116 7.23 8.82 -10.02
C LEU A 116 8.58 8.16 -9.72
N ILE A 117 9.68 8.92 -9.88
CA ILE A 117 11.02 8.47 -9.49
C ILE A 117 11.12 8.26 -7.99
N ALA A 118 10.69 9.23 -7.19
CA ALA A 118 10.78 9.19 -5.73
C ALA A 118 10.04 7.96 -5.18
N ASP A 119 8.84 7.70 -5.70
CA ASP A 119 8.05 6.51 -5.36
C ASP A 119 8.78 5.21 -5.73
N ALA A 120 9.33 5.10 -6.94
CA ALA A 120 10.09 3.92 -7.35
C ALA A 120 11.34 3.70 -6.48
N LYS A 121 12.07 4.76 -6.14
CA LYS A 121 13.22 4.73 -5.23
C LYS A 121 12.79 4.25 -3.84
N PHE A 122 11.72 4.82 -3.29
CA PHE A 122 11.20 4.45 -1.98
C PHE A 122 10.79 2.98 -1.93
N HIS A 123 10.13 2.49 -2.99
CA HIS A 123 9.73 1.09 -3.11
C HIS A 123 10.92 0.13 -2.98
N THR A 124 11.98 0.36 -3.76
CA THR A 124 13.16 -0.52 -3.76
C THR A 124 13.96 -0.49 -2.47
N ARG A 125 13.92 0.62 -1.73
CA ARG A 125 14.71 0.81 -0.50
C ARG A 125 14.00 0.37 0.76
N HIS A 126 12.69 0.59 0.84
CA HIS A 126 11.96 0.50 2.10
C HIS A 126 10.77 -0.46 2.06
N LEU A 127 10.20 -0.75 0.88
CA LEU A 127 8.93 -1.48 0.77
C LEU A 127 9.06 -2.93 0.34
N MET A 128 10.26 -3.42 0.02
CA MET A 128 10.45 -4.77 -0.52
C MET A 128 9.86 -5.87 0.37
N ASN A 129 9.97 -5.74 1.70
CA ASN A 129 9.50 -6.76 2.64
C ASN A 129 7.96 -6.80 2.80
N VAL A 130 7.27 -5.71 2.43
CA VAL A 130 5.81 -5.56 2.56
C VAL A 130 5.08 -5.57 1.22
N ALA A 131 5.84 -5.68 0.12
CA ALA A 131 5.33 -5.69 -1.24
C ALA A 131 4.49 -6.94 -1.54
N GLY A 132 3.36 -6.74 -2.22
CA GLY A 132 2.35 -7.77 -2.46
C GLY A 132 1.54 -8.14 -1.21
N THR A 133 1.66 -7.38 -0.12
CA THR A 133 0.88 -7.57 1.12
C THR A 133 0.23 -6.27 1.57
N LEU A 134 1.02 -5.21 1.79
CA LEU A 134 0.52 -3.89 2.22
C LEU A 134 0.60 -2.84 1.11
N VAL A 135 1.48 -3.08 0.15
CA VAL A 135 1.79 -2.17 -0.96
C VAL A 135 1.99 -3.02 -2.23
N PRO A 136 1.81 -2.46 -3.43
CA PRO A 136 1.98 -3.21 -4.66
C PRO A 136 3.42 -3.71 -4.82
N ARG A 137 3.60 -4.84 -5.51
CA ARG A 137 4.92 -5.19 -6.05
C ARG A 137 5.29 -4.18 -7.13
N HIS A 138 6.49 -3.61 -7.02
CA HIS A 138 7.03 -2.70 -8.03
C HIS A 138 8.00 -3.47 -8.94
N PHE A 139 7.66 -3.56 -10.23
CA PHE A 139 8.39 -4.35 -11.23
C PHE A 139 9.43 -3.55 -11.99
N GLY A 140 9.46 -2.23 -11.83
CA GLY A 140 10.50 -1.37 -12.39
C GLY A 140 9.95 -0.12 -13.03
N MET A 141 10.88 0.75 -13.41
CA MET A 141 10.63 1.82 -14.36
C MET A 141 11.01 1.32 -15.74
N TRP A 142 10.23 1.72 -16.74
CA TRP A 142 10.32 1.24 -18.10
C TRP A 142 10.18 2.41 -19.06
N PHE A 143 10.83 2.32 -20.20
CA PHE A 143 10.70 3.30 -21.27
C PHE A 143 10.44 2.59 -22.60
N MET A 144 9.73 3.23 -23.51
CA MET A 144 9.53 2.75 -24.87
C MET A 144 9.48 3.93 -25.85
N GLU A 145 10.03 3.70 -27.03
CA GLU A 145 9.92 4.61 -28.17
C GLU A 145 8.66 4.29 -28.94
N THR A 146 7.79 5.29 -29.10
CA THR A 146 6.51 5.11 -29.83
C THR A 146 6.41 5.92 -31.11
N ALA A 147 7.54 6.46 -31.58
CA ALA A 147 7.63 7.30 -32.78
C ALA A 147 6.55 8.40 -32.76
N ASP A 148 5.85 8.61 -33.89
CA ASP A 148 4.86 9.67 -34.05
C ASP A 148 3.56 9.45 -33.26
N TRP A 149 3.40 8.31 -32.58
CA TRP A 149 2.19 8.05 -31.80
C TRP A 149 2.15 8.84 -30.49
N ALA A 150 3.18 8.72 -29.64
CA ALA A 150 3.23 9.43 -28.36
C ALA A 150 4.66 9.78 -27.90
N GLY A 151 5.61 9.80 -28.83
CA GLY A 151 7.02 10.07 -28.57
C GLY A 151 7.66 9.04 -27.64
N THR A 152 8.55 9.51 -26.78
CA THR A 152 9.16 8.72 -25.71
C THR A 152 8.17 8.56 -24.57
N VAL A 153 7.88 7.32 -24.18
CA VAL A 153 6.97 7.04 -23.06
C VAL A 153 7.75 6.42 -21.90
N LEU A 154 7.69 7.07 -20.74
CA LEU A 154 8.24 6.55 -19.49
C LEU A 154 7.10 6.06 -18.60
N PHE A 155 7.27 4.93 -17.92
CA PHE A 155 6.26 4.45 -16.98
C PHE A 155 6.81 3.64 -15.81
N SER A 156 6.08 3.72 -14.68
CA SER A 156 6.23 2.78 -13.57
C SER A 156 5.30 1.59 -13.78
N LEU A 157 5.82 0.38 -13.60
CA LEU A 157 5.05 -0.86 -13.66
C LEU A 157 4.93 -1.47 -12.26
N THR A 158 3.69 -1.61 -11.78
CA THR A 158 3.39 -2.21 -10.48
C THR A 158 2.32 -3.29 -10.60
N GLN A 159 2.12 -4.07 -9.53
CA GLN A 159 0.95 -4.93 -9.37
C GLN A 159 -0.33 -4.09 -9.44
N TRP A 160 -1.37 -4.62 -10.09
CA TRP A 160 -2.72 -4.07 -9.98
C TRP A 160 -3.31 -4.43 -8.61
N CYS A 161 -3.81 -3.42 -7.90
CA CYS A 161 -4.21 -3.53 -6.50
C CYS A 161 -5.66 -3.12 -6.24
N GLY A 162 -6.49 -3.06 -7.28
CA GLY A 162 -7.93 -2.85 -7.14
C GLY A 162 -8.41 -1.41 -7.31
N VAL A 163 -9.47 -1.08 -6.58
CA VAL A 163 -10.24 0.17 -6.70
C VAL A 163 -9.94 1.08 -5.51
N PRO A 164 -9.74 2.40 -5.71
CA PRO A 164 -9.58 3.33 -4.61
C PRO A 164 -10.77 3.31 -3.64
N PHE A 165 -10.51 3.28 -2.33
CA PHE A 165 -11.56 3.24 -1.32
C PHE A 165 -12.48 4.46 -1.40
N SER A 166 -11.95 5.63 -1.76
CA SER A 166 -12.77 6.83 -2.01
C SER A 166 -13.89 6.63 -3.04
N ARG A 167 -13.76 5.64 -3.95
CA ARG A 167 -14.78 5.27 -4.95
C ARG A 167 -15.75 4.20 -4.45
N LEU A 168 -15.40 3.53 -3.35
CA LEU A 168 -16.21 2.52 -2.70
C LEU A 168 -17.11 3.11 -1.63
N LEU A 169 -16.84 4.34 -1.16
CA LEU A 169 -17.69 5.09 -0.24
C LEU A 169 -19.13 5.16 -0.75
N GLY A 170 -20.10 4.84 0.12
CA GLY A 170 -21.52 4.80 -0.22
C GLY A 170 -21.96 3.63 -1.11
N THR A 171 -21.04 2.73 -1.49
CA THR A 171 -21.38 1.47 -2.20
C THR A 171 -21.55 0.33 -1.20
N PRO A 172 -22.04 -0.87 -1.60
CA PRO A 172 -22.09 -2.03 -0.72
C PRO A 172 -20.74 -2.46 -0.13
N TYR A 173 -19.61 -2.04 -0.72
CA TYR A 173 -18.27 -2.33 -0.21
C TYR A 173 -17.80 -1.35 0.88
N ASP A 174 -18.57 -0.30 1.16
CA ASP A 174 -18.32 0.62 2.27
C ASP A 174 -18.78 0.02 3.60
N THR A 175 -18.18 -1.11 3.97
CA THR A 175 -18.51 -1.84 5.21
C THR A 175 -17.59 -1.44 6.34
N LEU A 176 -18.04 -1.66 7.59
CA LEU A 176 -17.20 -1.45 8.76
C LEU A 176 -15.95 -2.32 8.70
N GLU A 177 -16.07 -3.55 8.23
CA GLU A 177 -14.99 -4.50 8.08
C GLU A 177 -13.93 -4.03 7.07
N ASN A 178 -14.36 -3.47 5.93
CA ASN A 178 -13.43 -2.87 4.95
C ASN A 178 -12.75 -1.61 5.51
N ARG A 179 -13.46 -0.77 6.28
CA ARG A 179 -12.85 0.38 6.96
C ARG A 179 -11.81 -0.06 8.00
N LEU A 180 -12.14 -1.08 8.80
CA LEU A 180 -11.22 -1.65 9.79
C LEU A 180 -9.98 -2.28 9.10
N LEU A 181 -10.16 -2.92 7.95
CA LEU A 181 -9.05 -3.45 7.12
C LEU A 181 -8.10 -2.34 6.68
N ILE A 182 -8.61 -1.18 6.26
CA ILE A 182 -7.80 -0.02 5.90
C ILE A 182 -7.01 0.47 7.11
N GLY A 183 -7.69 0.68 8.24
CA GLY A 183 -7.05 1.07 9.50
C GLY A 183 -5.91 0.11 9.85
N ARG A 184 -6.16 -1.20 9.74
CA ARG A 184 -5.13 -2.22 9.99
C ARG A 184 -3.96 -2.13 9.03
N THR A 185 -4.21 -1.85 7.75
CA THR A 185 -3.15 -1.75 6.73
C THR A 185 -2.17 -0.61 7.08
N PHE A 186 -2.68 0.53 7.56
CA PHE A 186 -1.83 1.62 8.07
C PHE A 186 -1.10 1.25 9.36
N GLU A 187 -1.75 0.58 10.30
CA GLU A 187 -1.08 0.09 11.51
C GLU A 187 0.09 -0.84 11.15
N MET A 188 -0.08 -1.74 10.18
CA MET A 188 0.97 -2.64 9.69
C MET A 188 2.09 -1.88 9.00
N LEU A 189 1.77 -0.85 8.21
CA LEU A 189 2.76 -0.01 7.56
C LEU A 189 3.67 0.66 8.61
N HIS A 190 3.07 1.16 9.69
CA HIS A 190 3.78 1.76 10.83
C HIS A 190 4.58 0.73 11.64
N ASP A 191 4.09 -0.50 11.76
CA ASP A 191 4.83 -1.60 12.40
C ASP A 191 6.13 -1.93 11.63
N HIS A 192 6.18 -1.62 10.33
CA HIS A 192 7.38 -1.72 9.49
C HIS A 192 8.22 -0.43 9.44
N GLY A 193 7.88 0.55 10.30
CA GLY A 193 8.59 1.81 10.41
C GLY A 193 8.38 2.73 9.20
N ILE A 194 7.22 2.70 8.57
CA ILE A 194 6.90 3.57 7.44
C ILE A 194 5.76 4.52 7.80
N LEU A 195 6.01 5.80 7.54
CA LEU A 195 5.05 6.90 7.61
C LEU A 195 4.70 7.30 6.19
N TYR A 196 3.42 7.28 5.84
CA TYR A 196 2.95 7.52 4.48
C TYR A 196 3.01 9.00 4.08
N ASP A 197 2.26 9.85 4.78
CA ASP A 197 2.24 11.30 4.63
C ASP A 197 1.42 11.94 5.76
N SER A 198 2.05 12.73 6.63
CA SER A 198 1.37 13.37 7.76
C SER A 198 0.47 14.56 7.38
N HIS A 199 0.47 15.02 6.12
CA HIS A 199 -0.13 16.30 5.75
C HIS A 199 -1.43 16.22 4.93
N LEU A 200 -1.86 15.05 4.45
CA LEU A 200 -2.90 14.96 3.42
C LEU A 200 -4.14 14.10 3.82
N LEU A 201 -4.98 14.66 4.70
CA LEU A 201 -6.25 14.07 5.16
C LEU A 201 -7.22 13.67 4.03
N THR A 202 -7.40 14.53 3.03
CA THR A 202 -8.38 14.31 1.95
C THR A 202 -7.88 13.42 0.82
N GLN A 203 -6.57 13.22 0.70
CA GLN A 203 -5.98 12.41 -0.36
C GLN A 203 -5.74 10.96 0.07
N LEU A 204 -5.69 10.70 1.38
CA LEU A 204 -5.36 9.40 1.93
C LEU A 204 -6.20 8.27 1.32
N MET A 205 -7.52 8.44 1.26
CA MET A 205 -8.45 7.41 0.77
C MET A 205 -8.38 7.16 -0.74
N ARG A 206 -7.74 8.05 -1.51
CA ARG A 206 -7.50 7.84 -2.95
C ARG A 206 -6.33 6.90 -3.22
N HIS A 207 -5.41 6.80 -2.27
CA HIS A 207 -4.20 5.99 -2.33
C HIS A 207 -4.34 4.67 -1.58
N VAL A 208 -5.49 4.43 -0.97
CA VAL A 208 -5.87 3.14 -0.41
C VAL A 208 -6.71 2.40 -1.45
N LEU A 209 -6.24 1.24 -1.88
CA LEU A 209 -6.92 0.41 -2.87
C LEU A 209 -7.43 -0.88 -2.21
N ILE A 210 -8.65 -1.29 -2.55
CA ILE A 210 -9.21 -2.60 -2.19
C ILE A 210 -9.36 -3.42 -3.48
N ASP A 211 -8.75 -4.60 -3.53
CA ASP A 211 -8.84 -5.50 -4.67
C ASP A 211 -10.09 -6.38 -4.62
N ILE A 212 -11.24 -5.76 -4.88
CA ILE A 212 -12.54 -6.44 -5.02
C ILE A 212 -12.61 -7.38 -6.22
N HIS A 213 -11.56 -7.41 -7.05
CA HIS A 213 -11.44 -8.29 -8.22
C HIS A 213 -10.34 -9.34 -8.03
N ASP A 214 -9.81 -9.51 -6.82
CA ASP A 214 -8.84 -10.55 -6.53
C ASP A 214 -9.48 -11.94 -6.75
N PRO A 215 -8.92 -12.80 -7.61
CA PRO A 215 -9.51 -14.11 -7.90
C PRO A 215 -9.72 -15.02 -6.68
N ALA A 216 -8.95 -14.82 -5.59
CA ALA A 216 -9.08 -15.61 -4.37
C ALA A 216 -10.31 -15.21 -3.51
N VAL A 217 -10.87 -14.02 -3.76
CA VAL A 217 -11.96 -13.46 -2.94
C VAL A 217 -13.19 -13.09 -3.77
N ALA A 218 -13.01 -12.63 -5.01
CA ALA A 218 -14.07 -12.14 -5.89
C ALA A 218 -15.25 -13.11 -6.12
N PRO A 219 -15.06 -14.45 -6.19
CA PRO A 219 -16.19 -15.37 -6.31
C PRO A 219 -17.13 -15.40 -5.09
N ASP A 220 -16.69 -14.84 -3.95
CA ASP A 220 -17.38 -14.88 -2.68
C ASP A 220 -17.65 -13.46 -2.17
N THR A 221 -18.80 -12.91 -2.59
CA THR A 221 -19.23 -11.56 -2.19
C THR A 221 -19.27 -11.40 -0.67
N HIS A 222 -19.57 -12.46 0.08
CA HIS A 222 -19.58 -12.38 1.54
C HIS A 222 -18.18 -12.07 2.09
N LYS A 223 -17.13 -12.72 1.58
CA LYS A 223 -15.75 -12.39 1.97
C LYS A 223 -15.35 -10.95 1.63
N LEU A 224 -15.81 -10.41 0.51
CA LEU A 224 -15.56 -9.01 0.14
C LEU A 224 -16.19 -8.03 1.13
N LEU A 225 -17.41 -8.33 1.60
CA LEU A 225 -18.11 -7.51 2.58
C LEU A 225 -17.50 -7.63 3.98
N MET A 226 -16.93 -8.79 4.31
CA MET A 226 -16.30 -9.08 5.60
C MET A 226 -14.83 -8.62 5.71
N GLY A 227 -14.37 -7.70 4.87
CA GLY A 227 -13.01 -7.15 4.99
C GLY A 227 -11.90 -8.15 4.66
N MET A 228 -12.17 -9.15 3.82
CA MET A 228 -11.19 -10.19 3.45
C MET A 228 -10.52 -9.93 2.10
N ALA A 229 -10.92 -8.89 1.37
CA ALA A 229 -10.24 -8.47 0.16
C ALA A 229 -8.82 -7.95 0.48
N PRO A 230 -7.83 -8.12 -0.41
CA PRO A 230 -6.54 -7.47 -0.24
C PRO A 230 -6.67 -5.94 -0.23
N CYS A 231 -6.00 -5.29 0.73
CA CYS A 231 -5.91 -3.83 0.83
C CYS A 231 -4.46 -3.38 0.61
N TYR A 232 -4.27 -2.34 -0.18
CA TYR A 232 -2.96 -1.82 -0.53
C TYR A 232 -2.91 -0.31 -0.39
N ILE A 233 -1.80 0.20 0.14
CA ILE A 233 -1.46 1.62 0.08
C ILE A 233 -0.52 1.81 -1.13
N VAL A 234 -0.77 2.83 -1.94
CA VAL A 234 0.02 3.14 -3.15
C VAL A 234 0.59 4.56 -3.11
N SER A 235 1.56 4.85 -3.98
CA SER A 235 2.13 6.19 -4.18
C SER A 235 2.82 6.75 -2.92
N PHE A 236 4.13 6.50 -2.79
CA PHE A 236 5.01 6.90 -1.70
C PHE A 236 6.06 7.97 -2.08
N PRO A 237 5.76 9.00 -2.90
CA PRO A 237 6.78 9.99 -3.27
C PRO A 237 7.22 10.87 -2.08
N THR A 238 6.37 11.01 -1.05
CA THR A 238 6.58 11.86 0.13
C THR A 238 6.74 11.05 1.43
N ALA A 239 6.74 9.72 1.33
CA ALA A 239 6.80 8.85 2.49
C ALA A 239 8.15 8.89 3.19
N ALA A 240 8.13 8.63 4.50
CA ALA A 240 9.31 8.51 5.33
C ALA A 240 9.48 7.09 5.86
N ALA A 241 10.71 6.61 5.91
CA ALA A 241 11.09 5.35 6.55
C ALA A 241 11.64 5.62 7.96
N GLN A 242 11.88 4.54 8.71
CA GLN A 242 12.38 4.59 10.09
C GLN A 242 11.45 5.32 11.08
N HIS A 243 10.15 5.35 10.78
CA HIS A 243 9.14 5.91 11.66
C HIS A 243 9.03 5.08 12.95
N VAL A 244 9.27 5.71 14.10
CA VAL A 244 9.03 5.10 15.42
C VAL A 244 7.62 5.45 15.86
N CYS A 245 6.65 4.59 15.52
CA CYS A 245 5.25 4.83 15.82
C CYS A 245 4.98 4.76 17.33
N GLN A 246 4.52 5.88 17.92
CA GLN A 246 4.20 5.98 19.35
C GLN A 246 2.72 5.71 19.64
N ARG A 247 1.98 5.06 18.72
CA ARG A 247 0.54 4.90 18.86
C ARG A 247 0.17 4.09 20.12
N LYS A 248 -0.88 4.45 20.85
CA LYS A 248 -1.24 3.75 22.11
C LYS A 248 -2.51 2.92 22.00
N THR A 249 -3.29 3.18 20.95
CA THR A 249 -4.58 2.55 20.72
C THR A 249 -4.63 2.00 19.29
N PRO A 250 -5.37 0.91 19.07
CA PRO A 250 -5.64 0.44 17.72
C PRO A 250 -6.61 1.39 17.00
N ILE A 251 -6.50 1.47 15.69
CA ILE A 251 -7.51 2.05 14.80
C ILE A 251 -8.77 1.19 14.90
N LEU A 252 -9.72 1.70 15.66
CA LEU A 252 -11.04 1.14 15.89
C LEU A 252 -12.04 2.29 15.97
N PRO A 253 -13.33 2.03 15.71
CA PRO A 253 -14.41 2.97 15.93
C PRO A 253 -14.66 3.13 17.42
N LEU A 254 -13.74 3.81 18.11
CA LEU A 254 -13.82 4.10 19.54
C LEU A 254 -14.65 5.36 19.82
N GLY A 255 -15.13 6.06 18.78
CA GLY A 255 -15.88 7.31 18.91
C GLY A 255 -15.03 8.46 19.44
N SER A 256 -15.68 9.50 19.97
CA SER A 256 -15.04 10.70 20.55
C SER A 256 -14.33 10.44 21.88
N TYR A 257 -14.27 9.18 22.32
CA TYR A 257 -13.76 8.81 23.62
C TYR A 257 -12.25 8.91 23.73
N VAL A 258 -11.49 8.90 22.62
CA VAL A 258 -10.02 9.05 22.66
C VAL A 258 -9.64 10.48 22.30
N PRO A 259 -9.13 11.29 23.25
CA PRO A 259 -8.60 12.60 22.94
C PRO A 259 -7.50 12.49 21.89
N ARG A 260 -7.49 13.43 20.94
CA ARG A 260 -6.52 13.47 19.83
C ARG A 260 -5.06 13.32 20.29
N ALA A 261 -4.71 13.97 21.40
CA ALA A 261 -3.36 13.94 21.97
C ALA A 261 -2.93 12.54 22.45
N ASP A 262 -3.87 11.64 22.75
CA ASP A 262 -3.59 10.34 23.35
C ASP A 262 -3.37 9.22 22.34
N TYR A 263 -3.69 9.45 21.05
CA TYR A 263 -3.47 8.45 20.00
C TYR A 263 -2.00 8.13 19.78
N GLY A 264 -1.10 9.11 19.93
CA GLY A 264 0.35 8.92 19.81
C GLY A 264 0.90 8.82 18.37
N CYS A 265 0.07 9.04 17.35
CA CYS A 265 0.54 9.20 15.97
C CYS A 265 -0.45 10.00 15.11
N ARG A 266 -0.01 11.16 14.58
CA ARG A 266 -0.85 12.07 13.80
C ARG A 266 -1.39 11.48 12.50
N GLU A 267 -0.59 10.68 11.79
CA GLU A 267 -1.08 10.04 10.55
C GLU A 267 -2.20 9.04 10.86
N LEU A 268 -2.06 8.25 11.92
CA LEU A 268 -3.09 7.27 12.27
C LEU A 268 -4.35 7.93 12.83
N GLU A 269 -4.20 9.05 13.54
CA GLU A 269 -5.32 9.92 13.89
C GLU A 269 -6.06 10.43 12.65
N ASN A 270 -5.31 10.87 11.62
CA ASN A 270 -5.90 11.26 10.35
C ASN A 270 -6.61 10.09 9.66
N VAL A 271 -6.03 8.89 9.70
CA VAL A 271 -6.65 7.66 9.17
C VAL A 271 -7.99 7.38 9.87
N LEU A 272 -8.03 7.47 11.20
CA LEU A 272 -9.27 7.32 11.97
C LEU A 272 -10.35 8.31 11.53
N PHE A 273 -9.94 9.55 11.24
CA PHE A 273 -10.85 10.61 10.80
C PHE A 273 -11.41 10.29 9.43
N SER A 274 -10.55 9.91 8.49
CA SER A 274 -10.96 9.51 7.14
C SER A 274 -11.81 8.24 7.10
N LEU A 275 -11.83 7.43 8.16
CA LEU A 275 -12.63 6.21 8.26
C LEU A 275 -13.96 6.41 9.02
N ASP A 276 -14.28 7.64 9.42
CA ASP A 276 -15.45 7.99 10.26
C ASP A 276 -15.49 7.20 11.58
N PHE A 277 -14.34 6.99 12.22
CA PHE A 277 -14.23 6.26 13.49
C PHE A 277 -14.33 7.14 14.74
N PHE A 278 -14.47 8.47 14.55
CA PHE A 278 -14.63 9.45 15.63
C PHE A 278 -16.07 9.70 16.06
N GLU A 279 -17.06 9.34 15.24
CA GLU A 279 -18.46 9.46 15.63
C GLU A 279 -18.92 8.15 16.31
N PRO A 280 -19.62 8.23 17.45
CA PRO A 280 -20.27 7.05 18.01
C PRO A 280 -21.24 6.51 16.96
N ARG A 281 -21.01 5.30 16.48
CA ARG A 281 -21.98 4.65 15.61
C ARG A 281 -22.95 3.85 16.47
N ASN A 282 -24.25 4.04 16.24
CA ASN A 282 -25.32 3.38 16.99
C ASN A 282 -25.28 1.84 16.88
N ASP A 283 -24.57 1.31 15.87
CA ASP A 283 -24.36 -0.12 15.61
C ASP A 283 -23.13 -0.70 16.34
N ILE A 284 -22.38 0.12 17.10
CA ILE A 284 -21.16 -0.31 17.79
C ILE A 284 -21.33 -0.10 19.28
N ASP A 285 -21.52 -1.22 19.98
CA ASP A 285 -21.55 -1.27 21.44
C ASP A 285 -20.12 -1.17 21.99
N ILE A 286 -19.64 0.06 22.17
CA ILE A 286 -18.29 0.32 22.70
C ILE A 286 -18.38 0.26 24.22
N GLU A 287 -18.16 -0.94 24.76
CA GLU A 287 -18.24 -1.23 26.19
C GLU A 287 -16.99 -0.78 26.98
N THR A 288 -15.92 -0.27 26.32
CA THR A 288 -14.63 0.01 26.98
C THR A 288 -14.23 1.50 26.93
N PRO A 289 -14.17 2.20 28.08
CA PRO A 289 -13.63 3.56 28.18
C PRO A 289 -12.17 3.66 27.72
N THR A 290 -11.80 4.77 27.09
CA THR A 290 -10.41 5.03 26.64
C THR A 290 -9.38 4.92 27.75
N GLU A 291 -9.71 5.38 28.96
CA GLU A 291 -8.80 5.31 30.09
C GLU A 291 -8.38 3.86 30.38
N ASP A 292 -9.31 2.92 30.27
CA ASP A 292 -9.04 1.49 30.46
C ASP A 292 -8.16 0.94 29.34
N VAL A 293 -8.40 1.37 28.10
CA VAL A 293 -7.54 1.02 26.94
C VAL A 293 -6.10 1.48 27.17
N LEU A 294 -5.90 2.73 27.58
CA LEU A 294 -4.58 3.32 27.82
C LEU A 294 -3.90 2.74 29.08
N LYS A 295 -4.68 2.43 30.12
CA LYS A 295 -4.19 1.77 31.33
C LYS A 295 -3.73 0.35 31.02
N TRP A 296 -4.53 -0.40 30.24
CA TRP A 296 -4.18 -1.76 29.83
C TRP A 296 -2.93 -1.78 28.95
N HIS A 297 -2.83 -0.87 27.96
CA HIS A 297 -1.65 -0.78 27.10
C HIS A 297 -0.36 -0.57 27.90
N ARG A 298 -0.38 0.36 28.86
CA ARG A 298 0.77 0.60 29.76
C ARG A 298 1.11 -0.62 30.60
N ALA A 299 0.11 -1.26 31.21
CA ALA A 299 0.30 -2.47 32.02
C ALA A 299 0.89 -3.62 31.19
N TYR A 300 0.41 -3.83 29.96
CA TYR A 300 0.92 -4.85 29.04
C TYR A 300 2.39 -4.60 28.67
N MET A 301 2.72 -3.35 28.30
CA MET A 301 4.09 -2.99 27.94
C MET A 301 5.05 -3.14 29.13
N GLN A 302 4.60 -2.82 30.35
CA GLN A 302 5.37 -3.02 31.57
C GLN A 302 5.57 -4.50 31.91
N HIS A 303 4.53 -5.32 31.74
CA HIS A 303 4.56 -6.75 32.06
C HIS A 303 5.45 -7.54 31.09
N ASN A 304 5.27 -7.33 29.77
CA ASN A 304 5.96 -8.12 28.76
C ASN A 304 7.28 -7.50 28.29
N GLY A 305 7.47 -6.18 28.47
CA GLY A 305 8.73 -5.46 28.28
C GLY A 305 9.57 -5.94 27.08
N ALA A 306 10.72 -6.55 27.39
CA ALA A 306 11.71 -7.01 26.39
C ALA A 306 11.20 -8.15 25.48
N ALA A 307 10.14 -8.86 25.84
CA ALA A 307 9.56 -9.92 25.01
C ALA A 307 8.63 -9.38 23.91
N VAL A 308 8.32 -8.08 23.91
CA VAL A 308 7.47 -7.41 22.92
C VAL A 308 8.38 -6.75 21.87
N PRO A 309 8.54 -7.34 20.66
CA PRO A 309 9.50 -6.84 19.68
C PRO A 309 9.11 -5.48 19.09
N CYS A 310 7.81 -5.15 19.10
CA CYS A 310 7.32 -3.84 18.69
C CYS A 310 5.95 -3.54 19.30
N ASN A 311 5.59 -2.25 19.36
CA ASN A 311 4.30 -1.78 19.84
C ASN A 311 3.09 -2.41 19.12
N GLY A 312 3.23 -2.83 17.86
CA GLY A 312 2.20 -3.57 17.14
C GLY A 312 1.71 -4.84 17.85
N HIS A 313 2.59 -5.56 18.57
CA HIS A 313 2.23 -6.76 19.31
C HIS A 313 1.31 -6.45 20.50
N ALA A 314 1.60 -5.38 21.25
CA ALA A 314 0.75 -4.92 22.34
C ALA A 314 -0.65 -4.55 21.85
N LEU A 315 -0.75 -3.92 20.69
CA LEU A 315 -2.03 -3.51 20.11
C LEU A 315 -2.83 -4.69 19.55
N ILE A 316 -2.17 -5.75 19.09
CA ILE A 316 -2.82 -7.01 18.73
C ILE A 316 -3.45 -7.66 19.96
N ALA A 317 -2.71 -7.74 21.06
CA ALA A 317 -3.20 -8.28 22.33
C ALA A 317 -4.35 -7.44 22.88
N LEU A 318 -4.21 -6.12 22.87
CA LEU A 318 -5.25 -5.17 23.28
C LEU A 318 -6.54 -5.35 22.48
N ARG A 319 -6.43 -5.44 21.14
CA ARG A 319 -7.58 -5.69 20.25
C ARG A 319 -8.27 -7.02 20.59
N ALA A 320 -7.50 -8.09 20.78
CA ALA A 320 -8.05 -9.39 21.13
C ALA A 320 -8.73 -9.42 22.51
N LYS A 321 -8.21 -8.67 23.48
CA LYS A 321 -8.69 -8.64 24.86
C LYS A 321 -9.94 -7.76 25.03
N LEU A 322 -9.85 -6.50 24.59
CA LEU A 322 -10.89 -5.50 24.87
C LEU A 322 -11.92 -5.39 23.75
N PHE A 323 -11.61 -5.88 22.55
CA PHE A 323 -12.50 -5.78 21.39
C PHE A 323 -12.74 -7.14 20.71
N PRO A 324 -13.22 -8.17 21.44
CA PRO A 324 -13.31 -9.54 20.93
C PRO A 324 -14.29 -9.70 19.74
N LYS A 325 -15.26 -8.79 19.61
CA LYS A 325 -16.18 -8.70 18.46
C LYS A 325 -15.47 -8.20 17.19
N HIS A 326 -14.40 -7.41 17.33
CA HIS A 326 -13.57 -6.88 16.24
C HIS A 326 -12.24 -7.64 16.18
N ARG A 327 -12.33 -8.93 15.80
CA ARG A 327 -11.20 -9.84 15.79
C ARG A 327 -9.98 -9.29 15.03
N PRO A 328 -8.76 -9.73 15.39
CA PRO A 328 -7.55 -9.37 14.67
C PRO A 328 -7.67 -9.62 13.14
N LEU A 329 -7.65 -8.55 12.33
CA LEU A 329 -7.78 -8.57 10.86
C LEU A 329 -6.51 -8.98 10.10
N TYR A 330 -5.78 -9.97 10.62
CA TYR A 330 -4.49 -10.43 10.07
C TYR A 330 -4.59 -11.78 9.39
N GLY A 331 -5.75 -12.44 9.49
CA GLY A 331 -5.90 -13.87 9.24
C GLY A 331 -5.56 -14.30 7.81
N HIS A 332 -5.51 -13.40 6.84
CA HIS A 332 -5.11 -13.72 5.47
C HIS A 332 -3.57 -13.73 5.30
N THR A 333 -2.82 -12.98 6.11
CA THR A 333 -1.35 -12.87 6.00
C THR A 333 -0.62 -13.58 7.14
N PHE A 334 -1.14 -13.53 8.36
CA PHE A 334 -0.51 -14.04 9.56
C PHE A 334 -1.45 -14.97 10.32
N ALA A 335 -0.91 -16.06 10.85
CA ALA A 335 -1.49 -16.76 11.98
C ALA A 335 -1.04 -16.04 13.26
N VAL A 336 -2.01 -15.66 14.08
CA VAL A 336 -1.79 -15.01 15.37
C VAL A 336 -2.03 -16.05 16.46
N THR A 337 -1.04 -16.28 17.30
CA THR A 337 -1.17 -17.13 18.49
C THR A 337 -0.88 -16.34 19.74
N PHE A 338 -1.56 -16.72 20.82
CA PHE A 338 -1.44 -16.12 22.14
C PHE A 338 -0.93 -17.18 23.11
N SER A 339 0.02 -16.83 23.96
CA SER A 339 0.63 -17.74 24.92
C SER A 339 0.98 -17.03 26.23
N GLY A 340 1.21 -17.78 27.30
CA GLY A 340 1.60 -17.23 28.60
C GLY A 340 0.40 -16.74 29.41
N ASP A 341 0.55 -15.56 30.03
CA ASP A 341 -0.42 -14.98 30.95
C ASP A 341 -1.78 -14.69 30.25
N PRO A 342 -2.93 -15.16 30.78
CA PRO A 342 -4.26 -14.89 30.22
C PRO A 342 -4.69 -13.41 30.24
N GLU A 343 -4.13 -12.61 31.14
CA GLU A 343 -4.37 -11.17 31.26
C GLU A 343 -3.45 -10.38 30.32
N TYR A 344 -2.19 -10.79 30.20
CA TYR A 344 -1.17 -10.13 29.38
C TYR A 344 -0.47 -11.09 28.39
N PRO A 345 -1.22 -11.70 27.44
CA PRO A 345 -0.68 -12.78 26.62
C PRO A 345 0.40 -12.31 25.66
N LEU A 346 1.47 -13.09 25.54
CA LEU A 346 2.49 -12.90 24.52
C LEU A 346 1.91 -13.24 23.15
N VAL A 347 2.04 -12.30 22.22
CA VAL A 347 1.61 -12.45 20.83
C VAL A 347 2.73 -13.03 20.01
N GLN A 348 2.41 -14.04 19.20
CA GLN A 348 3.29 -14.57 18.17
C GLN A 348 2.62 -14.44 16.81
N LEU A 349 3.38 -13.93 15.84
CA LEU A 349 2.94 -13.77 14.46
C LEU A 349 3.71 -14.72 13.56
N VAL A 350 3.01 -15.67 12.96
CA VAL A 350 3.58 -16.59 11.97
C VAL A 350 3.02 -16.21 10.61
N ARG A 351 3.88 -15.78 9.68
CA ARG A 351 3.44 -15.49 8.31
C ARG A 351 2.88 -16.78 7.70
N LYS A 352 1.64 -16.73 7.21
CA LYS A 352 1.08 -17.84 6.46
C LYS A 352 1.87 -17.99 5.17
N ALA A 353 2.16 -19.22 4.77
CA ALA A 353 2.66 -19.47 3.43
C ALA A 353 1.67 -18.86 2.45
N LEU A 354 2.15 -17.99 1.56
CA LEU A 354 1.33 -17.55 0.44
C LEU A 354 0.84 -18.81 -0.27
N PRO A 355 -0.45 -18.94 -0.59
CA PRO A 355 -0.89 -20.02 -1.47
C PRO A 355 -0.06 -19.87 -2.74
N THR A 356 0.86 -20.81 -2.96
CA THR A 356 1.53 -20.95 -4.25
C THR A 356 0.39 -21.12 -5.24
N SER A 357 0.12 -20.10 -6.06
CA SER A 357 -0.75 -20.24 -7.21
C SER A 357 -0.31 -21.51 -7.93
N ALA A 358 -1.23 -22.44 -8.13
CA ALA A 358 -0.96 -23.71 -8.77
C ALA A 358 -0.57 -23.49 -10.23
N ALA A 359 0.68 -23.09 -10.46
CA ALA A 359 1.39 -23.04 -11.74
C ALA A 359 2.84 -22.55 -11.48
N SER A 360 3.68 -23.47 -10.99
CA SER A 360 5.12 -23.58 -11.29
C SER A 360 5.79 -24.44 -10.20
N SER A 361 5.91 -25.74 -10.49
CA SER A 361 6.77 -26.64 -9.73
C SER A 361 8.23 -26.23 -9.92
N GLY A 362 8.83 -25.61 -8.91
CA GLY A 362 10.25 -25.28 -8.94
C GLY A 362 10.70 -24.44 -7.76
N ALA A 363 10.88 -25.09 -6.60
CA ALA A 363 11.70 -24.67 -5.46
C ALA A 363 11.51 -23.24 -4.87
N SER A 364 10.89 -23.17 -3.70
CA SER A 364 11.40 -22.33 -2.60
C SER A 364 10.82 -22.79 -1.26
N LYS A 365 11.67 -23.42 -0.43
CA LYS A 365 11.41 -23.66 1.00
C LYS A 365 12.24 -22.65 1.78
N TYR A 366 11.67 -21.48 2.07
CA TYR A 366 12.17 -20.60 3.13
C TYR A 366 10.97 -20.07 3.92
N ALA A 367 10.79 -20.61 5.13
CA ALA A 367 10.02 -19.95 6.17
C ALA A 367 10.98 -18.96 6.85
N GLU A 368 10.95 -17.69 6.45
CA GLU A 368 11.68 -16.64 7.16
C GLU A 368 10.88 -16.23 8.40
N SER A 369 11.46 -16.45 9.58
CA SER A 369 11.08 -15.73 10.79
C SER A 369 11.66 -14.32 10.68
N ILE A 370 10.78 -13.32 10.53
CA ILE A 370 11.20 -11.92 10.53
C ILE A 370 11.47 -11.53 11.99
N SER A 371 12.76 -11.41 12.33
CA SER A 371 13.20 -10.67 13.51
C SER A 371 13.34 -9.21 13.12
N VAL A 372 12.55 -8.34 13.76
CA VAL A 372 12.70 -6.89 13.64
C VAL A 372 14.02 -6.52 14.32
N ARG A 373 15.00 -6.06 13.55
CA ARG A 373 16.24 -5.49 14.10
C ARG A 373 15.89 -4.21 14.86
N THR A 374 15.93 -4.26 16.18
CA THR A 374 16.05 -3.05 16.99
C THR A 374 17.48 -2.54 16.87
N SER A 375 17.65 -1.31 16.40
CA SER A 375 18.92 -0.60 16.51
C SER A 375 19.07 -0.18 17.97
N SER A 376 19.99 -0.80 18.69
CA SER A 376 20.44 -0.28 19.97
C SER A 376 21.25 0.98 19.70
N ALA A 377 20.72 2.13 20.08
CA ALA A 377 21.52 3.35 20.21
C ALA A 377 22.52 3.13 21.36
N GLY A 378 23.78 2.87 21.00
CA GLY A 378 24.88 3.00 21.93
C GLY A 378 25.22 4.47 22.12
N SER A 379 25.14 4.94 23.36
CA SER A 379 25.80 6.17 23.79
C SER A 379 26.53 5.89 25.09
N ASP A 380 27.75 5.37 24.95
CA ASP A 380 28.82 5.66 25.89
C ASP A 380 29.36 7.06 25.55
N SER A 381 29.36 7.95 26.53
CA SER A 381 30.43 8.92 26.75
C SER A 381 30.21 9.57 28.10
N SER A 382 30.88 9.00 29.09
CA SER A 382 31.55 9.76 30.12
C SER A 382 32.44 10.84 29.48
N GLU A 383 32.29 12.09 29.90
CA GLU A 383 33.44 12.95 30.11
C GLU A 383 33.10 14.02 31.16
N GLU A 384 33.88 13.97 32.24
CA GLU A 384 33.98 14.96 33.30
C GLU A 384 34.49 16.30 32.73
N LEU A 385 33.80 17.39 33.10
CA LEU A 385 34.37 18.61 33.70
C LEU A 385 33.25 19.53 34.19
#